data_AF-A0A4Q5HIC3-F1
#
_entry.id   AF-A0A4Q5HIC3-F1
#
_cell.length_a   1.000
_cell.length_b   1.000
_cell.length_c   1.000
_cell.angle_alpha   90.00
_cell.angle_beta   90.00
_cell.angle_gamma   90.00
#
_symmetry.space_group_name_H-M   'P 1'
#
loop_
_entity.id
_entity.type
_entity.pdbx_description
1 polymer ?
#
loop_
_entity_poly.entity_id
_entity_poly.type
_entity_poly.pdbx_seq_one_letter_code
_entity_poly.pdbx_strand_id
1 'polypeptide(L)'
;MITVTIQVKPYLAAYLQSAYAHCTVEGAIRFTKNQNLYSCLLQLTTPRPKGVSWRDQGNVTFSLPCPSVGKDPRTYNYLGEEAVKVLEQEINYEMRMDYYRFLRRNKFKNGMMFTKATELYLEEHGMTELIPEETLLKSYFQWVKKVERK
;
A
#
# COMPACT_ATOMS: atom_id res chain seq x y z
N MET A 1 1.84 10.82 18.51
CA MET A 1 1.50 10.51 17.11
C MET A 1 0.06 10.01 17.09
N ILE A 2 -0.80 10.49 16.19
CA ILE A 2 -2.17 9.94 16.05
C ILE A 2 -2.12 8.91 14.93
N THR A 3 -2.65 7.73 15.19
CA THR A 3 -2.61 6.60 14.27
C THR A 3 -4.01 6.12 13.93
N VAL A 4 -4.10 5.36 12.84
CA VAL A 4 -5.28 4.58 12.47
C VAL A 4 -4.82 3.19 12.06
N THR A 5 -5.54 2.17 12.51
CA THR A 5 -5.29 0.77 12.12
C THR A 5 -6.40 0.31 11.20
N ILE A 6 -6.04 -0.30 10.07
CA ILE A 6 -7.01 -0.82 9.10
C ILE A 6 -6.69 -2.26 8.75
N GLN A 7 -7.73 -2.99 8.34
CA GLN A 7 -7.58 -4.32 7.78
C GLN A 7 -7.47 -4.22 6.25
N VAL A 8 -6.38 -4.77 5.71
CA VAL A 8 -6.18 -4.96 4.27
C VAL A 8 -5.85 -6.42 3.96
N LYS A 9 -5.83 -6.79 2.68
CA LYS A 9 -5.35 -8.10 2.23
C LYS A 9 -3.94 -8.40 2.77
N PRO A 10 -3.66 -9.63 3.25
CA PRO A 10 -2.38 -9.98 3.86
C PRO A 10 -1.15 -9.63 3.02
N TYR A 11 -1.17 -9.91 1.70
CA TYR A 11 -0.04 -9.58 0.82
C TYR A 11 0.21 -8.06 0.70
N LEU A 12 -0.83 -7.23 0.81
CA LEU A 12 -0.67 -5.77 0.83
C LEU A 12 -0.07 -5.29 2.15
N ALA A 13 -0.44 -5.92 3.27
CA ALA A 13 0.18 -5.63 4.56
C ALA A 13 1.67 -5.99 4.56
N ALA A 14 2.03 -7.16 4.03
CA ALA A 14 3.43 -7.60 3.89
C ALA A 14 4.24 -6.66 2.96
N TYR A 15 3.68 -6.32 1.80
CA TYR A 15 4.27 -5.31 0.90
C TYR A 15 4.51 -3.99 1.63
N LEU A 16 3.52 -3.45 2.35
CA LEU A 16 3.65 -2.20 3.08
C LEU A 16 4.73 -2.27 4.16
N GLN A 17 4.78 -3.35 4.93
CA GLN A 17 5.80 -3.56 5.97
C GLN A 17 7.22 -3.58 5.39
N SER A 18 7.43 -4.26 4.25
CA SER A 18 8.73 -4.33 3.58
C SER A 18 9.08 -3.00 2.89
N ALA A 19 8.21 -2.48 2.02
CA ALA A 19 8.47 -1.29 1.21
C ALA A 19 8.63 -0.01 2.05
N TYR A 20 7.93 0.07 3.19
CA TYR A 20 7.92 1.25 4.06
C TYR A 20 8.60 0.99 5.43
N ALA A 21 9.42 -0.05 5.55
CA ALA A 21 10.15 -0.36 6.79
C ALA A 21 10.96 0.85 7.30
N HIS A 22 11.63 1.56 6.38
CA HIS A 22 12.48 2.71 6.66
C HIS A 22 11.73 3.95 7.19
N CYS A 23 10.41 4.02 7.03
CA CYS A 23 9.58 5.12 7.55
C CYS A 23 8.51 4.65 8.55
N THR A 24 8.67 3.43 9.09
CA THR A 24 7.83 2.92 10.18
C THR A 24 8.38 3.39 11.52
N VAL A 25 7.53 4.05 12.31
CA VAL A 25 7.87 4.58 13.64
C VAL A 25 6.87 4.02 14.65
N GLU A 26 7.36 3.40 15.73
CA GLU A 26 6.50 2.80 16.77
C GLU A 26 5.42 1.84 16.20
N GLY A 27 5.77 1.09 15.14
CA GLY A 27 4.86 0.15 14.48
C GLY A 27 3.83 0.80 13.54
N ALA A 28 3.88 2.12 13.33
CA ALA A 28 3.02 2.84 12.40
C ALA A 28 3.80 3.38 11.19
N ILE A 29 3.31 3.10 9.99
CA ILE A 29 3.91 3.61 8.75
C ILE A 29 3.64 5.10 8.64
N ARG A 30 4.69 5.90 8.49
CA ARG A 30 4.60 7.35 8.32
C ARG A 30 4.93 7.75 6.89
N PHE A 31 3.90 8.14 6.14
CA PHE A 31 4.09 8.67 4.80
C PHE A 31 4.60 10.12 4.83
N THR A 32 5.39 10.47 3.83
CA THR A 32 5.85 11.82 3.53
C THR A 32 4.91 12.49 2.52
N LYS A 33 4.90 13.83 2.48
CA LYS A 33 3.98 14.62 1.63
C LYS A 33 4.07 14.32 0.12
N ASN A 34 5.18 13.73 -0.32
CA ASN A 34 5.43 13.43 -1.74
C ASN A 34 4.93 12.04 -2.16
N GLN A 35 4.41 11.24 -1.22
CA GLN A 35 3.89 9.90 -1.48
C GLN A 35 2.38 9.96 -1.70
N ASN A 36 1.85 9.25 -2.71
CA ASN A 36 0.41 9.31 -3.02
C ASN A 36 -0.45 8.84 -1.85
N LEU A 37 0.02 7.82 -1.12
CA LEU A 37 -0.65 7.30 0.06
C LEU A 37 -0.79 8.34 1.19
N TYR A 38 0.10 9.33 1.28
CA TYR A 38 -0.08 10.46 2.21
C TYR A 38 -1.32 11.27 1.86
N SER A 39 -1.44 11.69 0.59
CA SER A 39 -2.57 12.49 0.12
C SER A 39 -3.87 11.70 0.17
N CYS A 40 -3.83 10.42 -0.20
CA CYS A 40 -4.98 9.52 -0.13
C CYS A 40 -5.48 9.39 1.33
N LEU A 41 -4.59 9.08 2.27
CA LEU A 41 -4.93 8.97 3.69
C LEU A 41 -5.51 10.28 4.25
N LEU A 42 -4.89 11.42 3.93
CA LEU A 42 -5.40 12.73 4.34
C LEU A 42 -6.81 13.00 3.77
N GLN A 43 -7.05 12.72 2.50
CA GLN A 43 -8.35 12.95 1.86
C GLN A 43 -9.45 12.05 2.42
N LEU A 44 -9.12 10.81 2.77
CA LEU A 44 -10.07 9.80 3.21
C LEU A 44 -10.48 9.90 4.68
N THR A 45 -9.68 10.56 5.53
CA THR A 45 -10.04 10.74 6.94
C THR A 45 -11.26 11.62 7.15
N THR A 46 -12.14 11.23 8.06
CA THR A 46 -13.30 12.00 8.50
C THR A 46 -13.27 12.20 10.01
N PRO A 47 -14.07 13.13 10.56
CA PRO A 47 -14.31 13.17 12.00
C PRO A 47 -14.85 11.84 12.50
N ARG A 48 -14.37 11.36 13.66
CA ARG A 48 -14.85 10.11 14.25
C ARG A 48 -16.32 10.27 14.69
N PRO A 49 -17.25 9.43 14.18
CA PRO A 49 -18.64 9.51 14.58
C PRO A 49 -18.83 9.17 16.07
N LYS A 50 -19.89 9.71 16.68
CA LYS A 50 -20.25 9.37 18.07
C LYS A 50 -20.61 7.89 18.17
N GLY A 51 -20.14 7.23 19.22
CA GLY A 51 -20.44 5.82 19.50
C GLY A 51 -19.55 4.80 18.76
N VAL A 52 -18.64 5.25 17.89
CA VAL A 52 -17.63 4.37 17.28
C VAL A 52 -16.48 4.16 18.25
N SER A 53 -16.01 2.91 18.38
CA SER A 53 -14.85 2.54 19.19
C SER A 53 -13.63 3.40 18.87
N TRP A 54 -12.83 3.73 19.88
CA TRP A 54 -11.51 4.38 19.72
C TRP A 54 -10.37 3.40 19.45
N ARG A 55 -10.66 2.09 19.49
CA ARG A 55 -9.72 1.03 19.15
C ARG A 55 -10.03 0.53 17.75
N ASP A 56 -9.28 1.05 16.79
CA ASP A 56 -9.31 0.53 15.42
C ASP A 56 -8.65 -0.86 15.38
N GLN A 57 -9.09 -1.73 14.47
CA GLN A 57 -8.61 -3.11 14.34
C GLN A 57 -8.10 -3.37 12.92
N GLY A 58 -7.08 -4.22 12.80
CA GLY A 58 -6.54 -4.62 11.50
C GLY A 58 -5.09 -5.07 11.56
N ASN A 59 -4.48 -5.21 10.39
CA ASN A 59 -3.13 -5.73 10.19
C ASN A 59 -2.11 -4.68 9.73
N VAL A 60 -2.54 -3.42 9.52
CA VAL A 60 -1.65 -2.31 9.17
C VAL A 60 -2.02 -1.07 9.98
N THR A 61 -1.01 -0.40 10.52
CA THR A 61 -1.18 0.87 11.25
C THR A 61 -0.47 2.00 10.52
N PHE A 62 -1.16 3.11 10.31
CA PHE A 62 -0.61 4.32 9.71
C PHE A 62 -0.55 5.46 10.72
N SER A 63 0.52 6.24 10.66
CA SER A 63 0.54 7.57 11.27
C SER A 63 -0.30 8.51 10.42
N LEU A 64 -1.30 9.15 11.03
CA LEU A 64 -2.11 10.11 10.30
C LEU A 64 -1.29 11.35 9.90
N PRO A 65 -1.46 11.84 8.66
CA PRO A 65 -0.91 13.10 8.21
C PRO A 65 -1.29 14.25 9.15
N CYS A 66 -0.32 15.11 9.46
CA CYS A 66 -0.54 16.36 10.20
C CYS A 66 -0.06 17.55 9.34
N PRO A 67 -0.87 18.01 8.37
CA PRO A 67 -0.53 19.17 7.57
C PRO A 67 -0.62 20.46 8.41
N SER A 68 0.11 21.50 8.01
CA SER A 68 0.05 22.81 8.68
C SER A 68 -1.28 23.54 8.47
N VAL A 69 -2.00 23.21 7.39
CA VAL A 69 -3.31 23.74 7.03
C VAL A 69 -4.18 22.58 6.52
N GLY A 70 -5.45 22.54 6.92
CA GLY A 70 -6.40 21.52 6.47
C GLY A 70 -6.89 20.63 7.62
N LYS A 71 -6.92 19.32 7.40
CA LYS A 71 -7.47 18.36 8.35
C LYS A 71 -6.47 18.10 9.49
N ASP A 72 -6.80 18.58 10.69
CA ASP A 72 -6.08 18.23 11.92
C ASP A 72 -6.40 16.78 12.31
N PRO A 73 -5.41 15.89 12.46
CA PRO A 73 -5.64 14.51 12.87
C PRO A 73 -6.23 14.36 14.28
N ARG A 74 -6.28 15.42 15.11
CA ARG A 74 -7.03 15.39 16.38
C ARG A 74 -8.53 15.29 16.15
N THR A 75 -9.01 15.82 15.02
CA THR A 75 -10.42 15.78 14.62
C THR A 75 -10.66 14.73 13.55
N TYR A 76 -9.85 14.71 12.49
CA TYR A 76 -10.00 13.82 11.32
C TYR A 76 -9.16 12.56 11.49
N ASN A 77 -9.64 11.62 12.31
CA ASN A 77 -8.91 10.40 12.68
C ASN A 77 -9.69 9.11 12.51
N TYR A 78 -10.70 9.12 11.64
CA TYR A 78 -11.48 7.94 11.35
C TYR A 78 -11.46 7.65 9.85
N LEU A 79 -11.34 6.38 9.51
CA LEU A 79 -11.53 5.84 8.17
C LEU A 79 -12.77 4.94 8.20
N GLY A 80 -13.82 5.34 7.49
CA GLY A 80 -14.99 4.48 7.28
C GLY A 80 -14.66 3.30 6.38
N GLU A 81 -15.55 2.32 6.32
CA GLU A 81 -15.34 1.08 5.53
C GLU A 81 -15.06 1.36 4.05
N GLU A 82 -15.84 2.24 3.42
CA GLU A 82 -15.62 2.63 2.01
C GLU A 82 -14.29 3.35 1.82
N ALA A 83 -13.88 4.17 2.79
CA ALA A 83 -12.57 4.82 2.76
C ALA A 83 -11.43 3.79 2.85
N VAL A 84 -11.59 2.76 3.69
CA VAL A 84 -10.63 1.65 3.78
C VAL A 84 -10.55 0.88 2.45
N LYS A 85 -11.68 0.63 1.77
CA LYS A 85 -11.70 -0.01 0.45
C LYS A 85 -10.96 0.80 -0.60
N VAL A 86 -11.18 2.12 -0.64
CA VAL A 86 -10.46 3.02 -1.57
C VAL A 86 -8.96 3.04 -1.27
N LEU A 87 -8.59 3.14 0.01
CA LEU A 87 -7.18 3.11 0.41
C LEU A 87 -6.51 1.77 0.05
N GLU A 88 -7.18 0.63 0.27
CA GLU A 88 -6.68 -0.68 -0.14
C GLU A 88 -6.45 -0.76 -1.65
N GLN A 89 -7.35 -0.20 -2.45
CA GLN A 89 -7.20 -0.14 -3.91
C GLN A 89 -5.97 0.66 -4.32
N GLU A 90 -5.73 1.81 -3.68
CA GLU A 90 -4.56 2.65 -3.94
C GLU A 90 -3.26 1.94 -3.55
N ILE A 91 -3.23 1.28 -2.38
CA ILE A 91 -2.09 0.46 -1.95
C ILE A 91 -1.80 -0.65 -2.96
N ASN A 92 -2.84 -1.35 -3.44
CA ASN A 92 -2.70 -2.38 -4.45
C ASN A 92 -2.24 -1.83 -5.80
N TYR A 93 -2.64 -0.62 -6.17
CA TYR A 93 -2.15 0.05 -7.37
C TYR A 93 -0.65 0.37 -7.24
N GLU A 94 -0.24 1.00 -6.14
CA GLU A 94 1.17 1.31 -5.87
C GLU A 94 2.04 0.05 -5.90
N MET A 95 1.63 -1.01 -5.20
CA MET A 95 2.33 -2.30 -5.19
C MET A 95 2.49 -2.87 -6.60
N ARG A 96 1.43 -2.83 -7.42
CA ARG A 96 1.51 -3.34 -8.80
C ARG A 96 2.46 -2.51 -9.65
N MET A 97 2.44 -1.18 -9.52
CA MET A 97 3.36 -0.33 -10.25
C MET A 97 4.81 -0.56 -9.84
N ASP A 98 5.07 -0.78 -8.56
CA ASP A 98 6.39 -1.15 -8.06
C ASP A 98 6.87 -2.49 -8.63
N TYR A 99 6.04 -3.53 -8.52
CA TYR A 99 6.29 -4.84 -9.12
C TYR A 99 6.55 -4.78 -10.64
N TYR A 100 5.77 -4.00 -11.40
CA TYR A 100 5.97 -3.88 -12.85
C TYR A 100 7.32 -3.21 -13.19
N ARG A 101 7.74 -2.21 -12.41
CA ARG A 101 9.06 -1.59 -12.54
C ARG A 101 10.16 -2.59 -12.19
N PHE A 102 9.98 -3.38 -11.14
CA PHE A 102 10.90 -4.44 -10.73
C PHE A 102 11.11 -5.47 -11.84
N LEU A 103 10.02 -5.99 -12.43
CA LEU A 103 10.09 -6.96 -13.54
C LEU A 103 10.82 -6.39 -14.74
N ARG A 104 10.48 -5.18 -15.18
CA ARG A 104 11.13 -4.54 -16.33
C ARG A 104 12.62 -4.34 -16.05
N ARG A 105 12.99 -3.85 -14.86
CA ARG A 105 14.40 -3.66 -14.49
C ARG A 105 15.19 -4.97 -14.56
N ASN A 106 14.66 -6.05 -14.00
CA ASN A 106 15.34 -7.34 -13.97
C ASN A 106 15.38 -8.01 -15.35
N LYS A 107 14.33 -7.85 -16.16
CA LYS A 107 14.33 -8.38 -17.53
C LYS A 107 15.35 -7.68 -18.42
N PHE A 108 15.34 -6.35 -18.44
CA PHE A 108 16.19 -5.55 -19.35
C PHE A 108 17.65 -5.46 -18.91
N LYS A 109 17.92 -5.38 -17.59
CA LYS A 109 19.30 -5.24 -17.09
C LYS A 109 20.01 -6.56 -16.86
N ASN A 110 19.28 -7.58 -16.41
CA ASN A 110 19.88 -8.82 -15.90
C ASN A 110 19.51 -10.06 -16.73
N GLY A 111 18.69 -9.91 -17.79
CA GLY A 111 18.23 -11.03 -18.63
C GLY A 111 17.32 -12.03 -17.91
N MET A 112 16.88 -11.72 -16.68
CA MET A 112 16.17 -12.65 -15.81
C MET A 112 14.80 -13.07 -16.38
N MET A 113 14.41 -14.32 -16.15
CA MET A 113 13.06 -14.80 -16.47
C MET A 113 12.02 -14.14 -15.57
N PHE A 114 10.82 -13.87 -16.11
CA PHE A 114 9.75 -13.22 -15.35
C PHE A 114 9.29 -14.03 -14.14
N THR A 115 9.28 -15.36 -14.24
CA THR A 115 8.98 -16.26 -13.11
C THR A 115 10.00 -16.07 -12.00
N LYS A 116 11.30 -16.16 -12.32
CA LYS A 116 12.37 -15.98 -11.33
C LYS A 116 12.39 -14.59 -10.69
N ALA A 117 12.09 -13.55 -11.47
CA ALA A 117 11.95 -12.20 -10.94
C ALA A 117 10.71 -12.05 -10.04
N THR A 118 9.63 -12.78 -10.31
CA THR A 118 8.43 -12.77 -9.47
C THR A 118 8.66 -13.49 -8.16
N GLU A 119 9.29 -14.68 -8.19
CA GLU A 119 9.74 -15.39 -6.99
C GLU A 119 10.56 -14.46 -6.08
N LEU A 120 11.57 -13.80 -6.65
CA LEU A 120 12.44 -12.89 -5.91
C LEU A 120 11.66 -11.71 -5.30
N TYR A 121 10.77 -11.07 -6.06
CA TYR A 121 9.95 -9.98 -5.55
C TYR A 121 9.02 -10.42 -4.41
N LEU A 122 8.43 -11.62 -4.51
CA LEU A 122 7.60 -12.16 -3.45
C LEU A 122 8.43 -12.46 -2.20
N GLU A 123 9.63 -13.00 -2.35
CA GLU A 123 10.56 -13.28 -1.25
C GLU A 123 11.01 -11.99 -0.54
N GLU A 124 11.45 -10.96 -1.30
CA GLU A 124 11.89 -9.66 -0.78
C GLU A 124 10.80 -8.92 0.02
N HIS A 125 9.53 -9.18 -0.29
CA HIS A 125 8.39 -8.59 0.39
C HIS A 125 7.64 -9.54 1.34
N GLY A 126 8.12 -10.77 1.54
CA GLY A 126 7.46 -11.75 2.42
C GLY A 126 6.05 -12.15 1.95
N MET A 127 5.83 -12.22 0.64
CA MET A 127 4.53 -12.46 0.02
C MET A 127 4.35 -13.85 -0.61
N THR A 128 5.37 -14.72 -0.58
CA THR A 128 5.41 -16.01 -1.28
C THR A 128 4.17 -16.89 -1.06
N GLU A 129 3.64 -16.94 0.17
CA GLU A 129 2.46 -17.74 0.51
C GLU A 129 1.16 -16.91 0.56
N LEU A 130 1.25 -15.59 0.33
CA LEU A 130 0.12 -14.66 0.48
C LEU A 130 -0.57 -14.34 -0.83
N ILE A 131 0.12 -14.52 -1.97
CA ILE A 131 -0.42 -14.30 -3.31
C ILE A 131 0.28 -15.22 -4.32
N PRO A 132 -0.47 -15.92 -5.21
CA PRO A 132 0.15 -16.74 -6.25
C PRO A 132 0.91 -15.90 -7.27
N GLU A 133 2.09 -16.37 -7.68
CA GLU A 133 2.93 -15.76 -8.72
C GLU A 133 2.15 -15.47 -10.02
N GLU A 134 1.34 -16.44 -10.45
CA GLU A 134 0.52 -16.33 -11.66
C GLU A 134 -0.41 -15.12 -11.64
N THR A 135 -0.91 -14.73 -10.45
CA THR A 135 -1.79 -13.57 -10.29
C THR A 135 -1.06 -12.28 -10.61
N LEU A 136 0.20 -12.17 -10.16
CA LEU A 136 1.02 -10.99 -10.44
C LEU A 136 1.47 -10.96 -11.90
N LEU A 137 1.98 -12.07 -12.43
CA LEU A 137 2.41 -12.18 -13.84
C LEU A 137 1.27 -11.88 -14.81
N LYS A 138 0.09 -12.46 -14.60
CA LYS A 138 -1.09 -12.20 -15.44
C LYS A 138 -1.45 -10.71 -15.44
N SER A 139 -1.39 -10.06 -14.28
CA SER A 139 -1.67 -8.63 -14.17
C SER A 139 -0.66 -7.75 -14.91
N TYR A 140 0.63 -8.14 -14.86
CA TYR A 140 1.69 -7.46 -15.59
C TYR A 140 1.48 -7.55 -17.09
N PHE A 141 1.25 -8.76 -17.64
CA PHE A 141 1.04 -8.92 -19.08
C PHE A 141 -0.25 -8.24 -19.57
N GLN A 142 -1.29 -8.19 -18.75
CA GLN A 142 -2.49 -7.40 -19.05
C GLN A 142 -2.19 -5.89 -19.10
N TRP A 143 -1.35 -5.39 -18.18
CA TRP A 143 -0.93 -4.00 -18.18
C TRP A 143 -0.06 -3.66 -19.40
N VAL A 144 0.91 -4.50 -19.74
CA VAL A 144 1.76 -4.35 -20.94
C VAL A 144 0.88 -4.24 -22.19
N LYS A 145 -0.08 -5.15 -22.38
CA LYS A 145 -1.03 -5.11 -23.50
C LYS A 145 -1.85 -3.82 -23.57
N LYS A 146 -2.13 -3.18 -22.43
CA LYS A 146 -2.89 -1.91 -22.38
C LYS A 146 -2.00 -0.70 -22.69
N VAL A 147 -0.74 -0.74 -22.28
CA VAL A 147 0.21 0.37 -22.46
C VAL A 147 0.84 0.37 -23.85
N GLU A 148 1.18 -0.80 -24.41
CA GLU A 148 1.78 -0.92 -25.75
C GLU A 148 0.76 -0.82 -26.90
N ARG A 149 -0.54 -0.87 -26.60
CA ARG A 149 -1.61 -0.60 -27.58
C ARG A 149 -1.95 0.89 -27.72
N LYS A 150 -1.27 1.77 -26.97
CA LYS A 150 -1.36 3.22 -27.10
C LYS A 150 -0.13 3.75 -27.81
#